data_AF-A0ABD3P9A3-F1
#
_entry.id   AF-A0ABD3P9A3-F1
#
_cell.length_a   1.000
_cell.length_b   1.000
_cell.length_c   1.000
_cell.angle_alpha   90.00
_cell.angle_beta   90.00
_cell.angle_gamma   90.00
#
_symmetry.space_group_name_H-M   'P 1'
#
loop_
_entity.id
_entity.type
_entity.pdbx_description
1 polymer ?
#
loop_
_entity_poly.entity_id
_entity_poly.type
_entity_poly.pdbx_seq_one_letter_code
_entity_poly.pdbx_strand_id
1 'polypeptide(L)'
;MVSQAEVAEINTYFRNRMDESKKIWASRGKEARIAALNARAAQSPPTWRQLKGVPLMLHEIGHVGNRPFMIGFGVSAVIALWVQTKFTDEMKESSPYWSQFHLKKAPAGH
;
A
#
# COMPACT_ATOMS: atom_id res chain seq x y z
N MET A 1 11.56 22.59 27.30
CA MET A 1 12.21 21.26 27.21
C MET A 1 11.52 20.36 28.21
N VAL A 2 11.05 19.18 27.79
CA VAL A 2 10.33 18.25 28.68
C VAL A 2 11.35 17.62 29.63
N SER A 3 11.05 17.56 30.92
CA SER A 3 11.96 17.00 31.92
C SER A 3 12.09 15.48 31.77
N GLN A 4 13.21 14.89 32.22
CA GLN A 4 13.39 13.43 32.18
C GLN A 4 12.30 12.68 32.98
N ALA A 5 11.78 13.29 34.06
CA ALA A 5 10.71 12.73 34.87
C ALA A 5 9.39 12.65 34.09
N GLU A 6 9.01 13.72 33.37
CA GLU A 6 7.82 13.73 32.52
C GLU A 6 7.93 12.72 31.38
N VAL A 7 9.12 12.58 30.76
CA VAL A 7 9.34 11.56 29.71
C VAL A 7 9.18 10.14 30.27
N ALA A 8 9.64 9.87 31.49
CA ALA A 8 9.48 8.57 32.14
C ALA A 8 8.02 8.26 32.48
N GLU A 9 7.27 9.26 32.97
CA GLU A 9 5.85 9.13 33.28
C GLU A 9 5.02 8.87 32.02
N ILE A 10 5.26 9.65 30.97
CA ILE A 10 4.61 9.49 29.65
C ILE A 10 4.87 8.08 29.09
N ASN A 11 6.11 7.61 29.13
CA ASN A 11 6.46 6.27 28.67
C ASN A 11 5.81 5.16 29.49
N THR A 12 5.65 5.37 30.79
CA THR A 12 4.99 4.42 31.69
C THR A 12 3.50 4.36 31.40
N TYR A 13 2.85 5.50 31.20
CA TYR A 13 1.45 5.57 30.76
C TYR A 13 1.22 4.79 29.47
N PHE A 14 2.02 5.03 28.43
CA PHE A 14 1.86 4.33 27.16
C PHE A 14 2.11 2.82 27.27
N ARG A 15 3.08 2.39 28.06
CA ARG A 15 3.31 0.95 28.32
C ARG A 15 2.13 0.29 29.00
N ASN A 16 1.62 0.90 30.08
CA ASN A 16 0.46 0.38 30.81
C ASN A 16 -0.77 0.31 29.90
N ARG A 17 -1.00 1.34 29.08
CA ARG A 17 -2.10 1.38 28.10
C ARG A 17 -1.98 0.29 27.04
N MET A 18 -0.77 0.02 26.57
CA MET A 18 -0.49 -1.05 25.60
C MET A 18 -0.74 -2.43 26.21
N ASP A 19 -0.35 -2.65 27.45
CA ASP A 19 -0.56 -3.93 28.12
C ASP A 19 -2.02 -4.17 28.47
N GLU A 20 -2.78 -3.14 28.86
CA GLU A 20 -4.24 -3.20 28.94
C GLU A 20 -4.87 -3.55 27.59
N SER A 21 -4.42 -2.92 26.52
CA SER A 21 -4.93 -3.19 25.17
C SER A 21 -4.68 -4.64 24.75
N LYS A 22 -3.49 -5.19 25.06
CA LYS A 22 -3.17 -6.59 24.83
C LYS A 22 -4.05 -7.53 25.65
N LYS A 23 -4.32 -7.22 26.93
CA LYS A 23 -5.24 -8.00 27.78
C LYS A 23 -6.66 -8.02 27.21
N ILE A 24 -7.17 -6.86 26.78
CA ILE A 24 -8.48 -6.75 26.12
C ILE A 24 -8.49 -7.51 24.79
N TRP A 25 -7.38 -7.48 24.04
CA TRP A 25 -7.29 -8.19 22.77
C TRP A 25 -7.19 -9.70 22.95
N ALA A 26 -6.51 -10.16 24.01
CA ALA A 26 -6.43 -11.55 24.41
C ALA A 26 -7.78 -12.08 24.91
N SER A 27 -8.58 -11.26 25.60
CA SER A 27 -9.91 -11.64 26.09
C SER A 27 -10.99 -11.67 25.00
N ARG A 28 -10.77 -10.98 23.86
CA ARG A 28 -11.64 -11.13 22.68
C ARG A 28 -11.38 -12.49 22.02
N GLY A 29 -12.31 -13.43 22.22
CA GLY A 29 -12.33 -14.71 21.52
C GLY A 29 -12.32 -14.57 19.99
N LYS A 30 -12.00 -15.64 19.27
CA LYS A 30 -11.86 -15.67 17.80
C LYS A 30 -13.03 -14.99 17.08
N GLU A 31 -14.25 -15.27 17.52
CA GLU A 31 -15.48 -14.71 16.96
C GLU A 31 -15.59 -13.19 17.15
N ALA A 32 -15.24 -12.67 18.33
CA ALA A 32 -15.24 -11.23 18.58
C ALA A 32 -14.19 -10.48 17.73
N ARG A 33 -13.07 -11.15 17.40
CA ARG A 33 -12.05 -10.60 16.51
C ARG A 33 -12.54 -10.55 15.06
N ILE A 34 -13.20 -11.61 14.59
CA ILE A 34 -13.81 -11.67 13.27
C ILE A 34 -14.92 -10.63 13.16
N ALA A 35 -15.79 -10.51 14.16
CA ALA A 35 -16.85 -9.50 14.20
C ALA A 35 -16.30 -8.07 14.14
N ALA A 36 -15.20 -7.77 14.86
CA ALA A 36 -14.57 -6.45 14.80
C ALA A 36 -13.91 -6.15 13.43
N LEU A 37 -13.30 -7.17 12.80
CA LEU A 37 -12.77 -7.07 11.44
C LEU A 37 -13.89 -6.82 10.42
N ASN A 38 -14.98 -7.57 10.53
CA ASN A 38 -16.15 -7.44 9.67
C ASN A 38 -16.84 -6.09 9.86
N ALA A 39 -16.96 -5.61 11.11
CA ALA A 39 -17.51 -4.29 11.41
C ALA A 39 -16.66 -3.17 10.80
N ARG A 40 -15.33 -3.30 10.82
CA ARG A 40 -14.43 -2.37 10.11
C ARG A 40 -14.62 -2.47 8.60
N ALA A 41 -14.66 -3.68 8.04
CA ALA A 41 -14.83 -3.91 6.61
C ALA A 41 -16.19 -3.42 6.08
N ALA A 42 -17.22 -3.40 6.93
CA ALA A 42 -18.57 -2.93 6.61
C ALA A 42 -18.74 -1.40 6.74
N GLN A 43 -17.70 -0.65 7.13
CA GLN A 43 -17.78 0.81 7.20
C GLN A 43 -17.90 1.42 5.80
N SER A 44 -18.98 2.16 5.58
CA SER A 44 -19.24 2.96 4.38
C SER A 44 -19.38 4.44 4.78
N PRO A 45 -18.60 5.36 4.18
CA PRO A 45 -17.54 5.11 3.20
C PRO A 45 -16.31 4.44 3.83
N PRO A 46 -15.57 3.59 3.07
CA PRO A 46 -14.33 3.01 3.56
C PRO A 46 -13.34 4.10 3.94
N THR A 47 -12.64 3.94 5.05
CA THR A 47 -11.54 4.84 5.41
C THR A 47 -10.39 4.68 4.42
N TRP A 48 -9.58 5.73 4.22
CA TRP A 48 -8.45 5.69 3.27
C TRP A 48 -7.47 4.53 3.52
N ARG A 49 -7.31 4.10 4.79
CA ARG A 49 -6.48 2.95 5.19
C ARG A 49 -7.02 1.60 4.70
N GLN A 50 -8.30 1.55 4.33
CA GLN A 50 -8.98 0.37 3.82
C GLN A 50 -9.02 0.36 2.29
N LEU A 51 -8.83 1.51 1.64
CA LEU A 51 -8.75 1.62 0.20
C LEU A 51 -7.44 1.00 -0.30
N LYS A 52 -7.50 0.35 -1.46
CA LYS A 52 -6.34 -0.24 -2.16
C LYS A 52 -6.50 -0.04 -3.67
N GLY A 53 -5.39 -0.10 -4.41
CA GLY A 53 -5.42 -0.03 -5.88
C GLY A 53 -6.04 1.26 -6.41
N VAL A 54 -6.93 1.14 -7.41
CA VAL A 54 -7.56 2.27 -8.10
C VAL A 54 -8.39 3.16 -7.14
N PRO A 55 -9.26 2.62 -6.26
CA PRO A 55 -9.95 3.43 -5.26
C PRO A 55 -9.03 4.28 -4.38
N LEU A 56 -7.89 3.71 -3.95
CA LEU A 56 -6.91 4.45 -3.16
C LEU A 56 -6.26 5.55 -4.00
N MET A 57 -5.85 5.27 -5.24
CA MET A 57 -5.29 6.30 -6.12
C MET A 57 -6.24 7.48 -6.31
N LEU A 58 -7.53 7.23 -6.54
CA LEU A 58 -8.53 8.29 -6.70
C LEU A 58 -8.67 9.13 -5.43
N HIS A 59 -8.66 8.49 -4.26
CA HIS A 59 -8.62 9.18 -2.97
C HIS A 59 -7.36 10.06 -2.84
N GLU A 60 -6.20 9.54 -3.21
CA GLU A 60 -4.92 10.26 -3.11
C GLU A 60 -4.79 11.45 -4.08
N ILE A 61 -5.44 11.41 -5.24
CA ILE A 61 -5.46 12.54 -6.19
C ILE A 61 -6.14 13.77 -5.56
N GLY A 62 -7.17 13.55 -4.72
CA GLY A 62 -7.87 14.61 -4.00
C GLY A 62 -7.13 15.13 -2.77
N HIS A 63 -6.13 14.39 -2.27
CA HIS A 63 -5.42 14.73 -1.04
C HIS A 63 -4.35 15.81 -1.30
N VAL A 64 -4.46 16.98 -0.65
CA VAL A 64 -3.60 18.16 -0.91
C VAL A 64 -2.11 17.84 -0.79
N GLY A 65 -1.72 17.00 0.18
CA GLY A 65 -0.32 16.61 0.38
C GLY A 65 0.23 15.64 -0.68
N ASN A 66 -0.62 14.80 -1.28
CA ASN A 66 -0.20 13.76 -2.23
C ASN A 66 -0.48 14.13 -3.69
N ARG A 67 -1.26 15.18 -3.93
CA ARG A 67 -1.64 15.64 -5.26
C ARG A 67 -0.43 15.90 -6.19
N PRO A 68 0.66 16.56 -5.78
CA PRO A 68 1.83 16.74 -6.66
C PRO A 68 2.47 15.40 -7.06
N PHE A 69 2.55 14.46 -6.12
CA PHE A 69 3.09 13.12 -6.38
C PHE A 69 2.20 12.35 -7.37
N MET A 70 0.88 12.38 -7.19
CA MET A 70 -0.06 11.72 -8.08
C MET A 70 -0.04 12.30 -9.50
N ILE A 71 0.14 13.62 -9.64
CA ILE A 71 0.34 14.27 -10.94
C ILE A 71 1.65 13.78 -11.58
N GLY A 72 2.75 13.78 -10.82
CA GLY A 72 4.05 13.29 -11.32
C GLY A 72 4.01 11.82 -11.75
N PHE A 73 3.33 10.98 -10.98
CA PHE A 73 3.08 9.58 -11.34
C PHE A 73 2.29 9.49 -12.66
N GLY A 74 1.21 10.25 -12.80
CA GLY A 74 0.40 10.27 -14.03
C GLY A 74 1.20 10.70 -15.26
N VAL A 75 1.99 11.78 -15.15
CA VAL A 75 2.86 12.25 -16.24
C VAL A 75 3.88 11.18 -16.63
N SER A 76 4.56 10.58 -15.65
CA SER A 76 5.56 9.54 -15.88
C SER A 76 4.95 8.31 -16.56
N ALA A 77 3.75 7.90 -16.13
CA ALA A 77 3.03 6.79 -16.73
C ALA A 77 2.65 7.06 -18.20
N VAL A 78 2.16 8.26 -18.53
CA VAL A 78 1.84 8.63 -19.91
C VAL A 78 3.09 8.66 -20.78
N ILE A 79 4.19 9.22 -20.30
CA ILE A 79 5.47 9.23 -21.04
C ILE A 79 5.96 7.80 -21.28
N ALA A 80 5.93 6.95 -20.25
CA ALA A 80 6.34 5.55 -20.37
C ALA A 80 5.48 4.80 -21.39
N LEU A 81 4.16 4.98 -21.37
CA LEU A 81 3.25 4.40 -22.36
C LEU A 81 3.53 4.92 -23.77
N TRP A 82 3.77 6.22 -23.92
CA TRP A 82 4.12 6.81 -25.21
C TRP A 82 5.44 6.24 -25.75
N VAL A 83 6.48 6.16 -24.92
CA VAL A 83 7.75 5.52 -25.27
C VAL A 83 7.54 4.06 -25.68
N GLN A 84 6.69 3.32 -24.96
CA GLN A 84 6.36 1.93 -25.28
C GLN A 84 5.75 1.78 -26.68
N THR A 85 4.99 2.77 -27.18
CA THR A 85 4.45 2.72 -28.57
C THR A 85 5.52 2.85 -29.65
N LYS A 86 6.73 3.30 -29.31
CA LYS A 86 7.84 3.49 -30.26
C LYS A 86 8.73 2.27 -30.42
N PHE A 87 8.63 1.29 -29.52
CA PHE A 87 9.37 0.03 -29.66
C PHE A 87 8.65 -0.91 -30.62
N THR A 88 9.27 -1.18 -31.77
CA THR A 88 8.84 -2.24 -32.70
C THR A 88 9.13 -3.62 -32.10
N ASP A 89 8.47 -4.65 -32.62
CA ASP A 89 8.65 -6.01 -32.11
C ASP A 89 10.06 -6.55 -32.37
N GLU A 90 10.67 -6.16 -33.50
CA GLU A 90 12.08 -6.43 -33.83
C GLU A 90 13.04 -5.83 -32.78
N MET A 91 12.79 -4.59 -32.34
CA MET A 91 13.61 -3.93 -31.30
C MET A 91 13.43 -4.55 -29.91
N LYS A 92 12.26 -5.15 -29.64
CA LYS A 92 12.01 -5.89 -28.39
C LYS A 92 12.67 -7.26 -28.43
N GLU A 93 12.67 -7.93 -29.57
CA GLU A 93 13.33 -9.23 -29.73
C GLU A 93 14.86 -9.11 -29.61
N SER A 94 15.45 -8.06 -30.17
CA SER A 94 16.89 -7.78 -30.06
C SER A 94 17.31 -7.17 -28.72
N SER A 95 16.36 -6.82 -27.84
CA SER A 95 16.66 -6.21 -26.54
C SER A 95 17.02 -7.30 -25.51
N PRO A 96 18.19 -7.20 -24.85
CA PRO A 96 18.58 -8.14 -23.78
C PRO A 96 17.58 -8.15 -22.61
N TYR A 97 16.96 -7.00 -22.33
CA TYR A 97 15.97 -6.86 -21.27
C TYR A 97 14.64 -7.55 -21.63
N TRP A 98 14.10 -7.31 -22.82
CA TRP A 98 12.82 -7.89 -23.24
C TRP A 98 12.91 -9.40 -23.47
N SER A 99 14.00 -9.88 -24.06
CA SER A 99 14.24 -11.31 -24.26
C SER A 99 14.34 -12.10 -22.96
N GLN A 100 14.85 -11.50 -21.89
CA GLN A 100 15.01 -12.17 -20.60
C GLN A 100 13.71 -12.24 -19.79
N PHE A 101 12.85 -11.23 -19.86
CA PHE A 101 11.70 -11.09 -18.94
C PHE A 101 10.32 -11.20 -19.61
N HIS A 102 10.23 -11.09 -20.94
CA HIS A 102 8.95 -10.98 -21.64
C HIS A 102 8.79 -11.94 -22.82
N LEU A 103 9.87 -12.50 -23.37
CA LEU A 103 9.77 -13.63 -24.30
C LEU A 103 9.40 -14.89 -23.52
N LYS A 104 8.24 -15.50 -23.84
CA LYS A 104 7.91 -16.85 -23.36
C LYS A 104 9.01 -17.78 -23.88
N LYS A 105 9.79 -18.39 -22.99
CA LYS A 105 10.60 -19.57 -23.36
C LYS A 105 9.65 -20.53 -24.07
N ALA A 106 9.94 -20.85 -25.33
CA ALA A 106 9.21 -21.88 -26.04
C ALA A 106 9.19 -23.14 -25.15
N PRO A 107 8.05 -23.86 -25.04
CA PRO A 107 8.03 -25.11 -24.31
C PRO A 107 9.13 -25.99 -24.91
N ALA A 108 10.05 -26.45 -24.07
CA ALA A 108 11.09 -27.37 -24.48
C ALA A 108 10.41 -28.62 -25.04
N GLY A 109 10.33 -28.71 -26.36
CA GLY A 109 9.88 -29.89 -27.07
C GLY A 109 10.88 -31.01 -26.85
N HIS A 110 10.37 -32.15 -26.38
CA HIS A 110 11.04 -33.43 -26.31
C HIS A 110 11.49 -33.92 -27.70
#